data_AF-A0A9D8P726-F1
#
_entry.id   AF-A0A9D8P726-F1
#
_cell.length_a   1.000
_cell.length_b   1.000
_cell.length_c   1.000
_cell.angle_alpha   90.00
_cell.angle_beta   90.00
_cell.angle_gamma   90.00
#
_symmetry.space_group_name_H-M   'P 1'
#
loop_
_entity.id
_entity.type
_entity.pdbx_description
1 polymer ?
#
loop_
_entity_poly.entity_id
_entity_poly.type
_entity_poly.pdbx_seq_one_letter_code
_entity_poly.pdbx_strand_id
1 'polypeptide(L)'
;MKVPKSVLMLCVSMMAAGPMACKSSPKSTTESAGKSGGRVGNASEDQESPEMKKFIAQFVAIQSPDDFAALLTQIDQGYASYPADLRFVAAQLIPLKGLRGVGHLVHDLAKQSKVADSVLVSSLMATAAGINLFSPPPSNGGSGTGAWLAIFDYLMLPYQGINKRFDSVTELQGFLFSQLVGNQALDTAISRLESLAITSANPIVWDNRIVYGAAGFSDSQDRFVTITDVEKNVALSGLHSIYHNTLVFLSFNNDDIVAASEKLGNKMGINIVFSRTPQGLSAMDRVEVVKKYPNLFARLPNATQYMPVAYNHLKSAVDTIALAWTATKARGNNDVNDFQLLNPARLLPWQRINDASLSNIQAMVAGKPVRSAVTGETVTINIPAFYSNPPANLQAFMPTAFKPGNESIMVAGMESRNFHYGEATQWDPAAYKPYAPDVNSPTDVARVLRVLGQVWGGWFATTPGVAIAFAI
;
A
#
# COMPACT_ATOMS: atom_id res chain seq x y z
N MET A 1 -3.77 -15.59 -9.34
CA MET A 1 -2.98 -14.36 -9.62
C MET A 1 -3.91 -13.16 -9.43
N LYS A 2 -3.46 -12.10 -8.76
CA LYS A 2 -4.31 -10.99 -8.28
C LYS A 2 -4.58 -10.00 -9.44
N VAL A 3 -5.86 -9.67 -9.66
CA VAL A 3 -6.39 -8.57 -10.52
C VAL A 3 -5.61 -7.27 -10.26
N PRO A 4 -5.47 -6.31 -11.21
CA PRO A 4 -4.77 -5.05 -10.99
C PRO A 4 -5.35 -4.35 -9.75
N LYS A 5 -4.63 -4.51 -8.65
CA LYS A 5 -5.07 -4.11 -7.33
C LYS A 5 -4.96 -2.59 -7.14
N SER A 6 -4.25 -1.90 -8.02
CA SER A 6 -3.66 -0.56 -7.81
C SER A 6 -4.65 0.59 -7.64
N VAL A 7 -5.73 0.67 -8.44
CA VAL A 7 -6.66 1.81 -8.38
C VAL A 7 -7.51 1.77 -7.10
N LEU A 8 -7.89 0.57 -6.71
CA LEU A 8 -8.79 0.32 -5.59
C LEU A 8 -8.03 0.03 -4.28
N MET A 9 -6.80 -0.47 -4.39
CA MET A 9 -5.82 -0.44 -3.31
C MET A 9 -5.34 0.96 -2.99
N LEU A 10 -5.49 1.99 -3.81
CA LEU A 10 -5.10 3.32 -3.33
C LEU A 10 -5.96 3.72 -2.12
N CYS A 11 -7.29 3.48 -2.20
CA CYS A 11 -8.22 3.67 -1.09
C CYS A 11 -8.03 2.62 0.02
N VAL A 12 -7.86 1.33 -0.33
CA VAL A 12 -7.70 0.26 0.67
C VAL A 12 -6.31 0.25 1.33
N SER A 13 -5.24 0.68 0.66
CA SER A 13 -3.87 0.79 1.21
C SER A 13 -3.72 2.01 2.11
N MET A 14 -4.48 3.08 1.87
CA MET A 14 -4.67 4.14 2.86
C MET A 14 -5.38 3.61 4.13
N MET A 15 -6.27 2.63 4.00
CA MET A 15 -6.92 1.95 5.14
C MET A 15 -6.06 0.81 5.76
N ALA A 16 -5.22 0.14 4.96
CA ALA A 16 -4.42 -1.02 5.35
C ALA A 16 -3.10 -0.66 6.06
N ALA A 17 -2.87 0.63 6.32
CA ALA A 17 -1.91 1.09 7.33
C ALA A 17 -2.43 0.87 8.77
N GLY A 18 -3.55 0.15 8.94
CA GLY A 18 -3.94 -0.47 10.21
C GLY A 18 -2.97 -1.56 10.69
N PRO A 19 -3.09 -1.98 11.95
CA PRO A 19 -2.02 -2.63 12.70
C PRO A 19 -1.56 -3.95 12.08
N MET A 20 -0.25 -4.07 11.88
CA MET A 20 0.40 -5.36 11.74
C MET A 20 0.18 -6.17 13.03
N ALA A 21 -0.52 -7.29 12.90
CA ALA A 21 -0.97 -8.10 14.03
C ALA A 21 0.17 -8.55 14.97
N CYS A 22 0.17 -8.13 16.23
CA CYS A 22 0.89 -8.80 17.32
C CYS A 22 0.02 -9.97 17.85
N LYS A 23 0.61 -11.15 18.03
CA LYS A 23 0.00 -12.29 18.72
C LYS A 23 0.58 -12.30 20.14
N SER A 24 -0.27 -12.57 21.12
CA SER A 24 0.09 -12.82 22.51
C SER A 24 1.14 -13.92 22.64
N SER A 25 2.25 -13.62 23.32
CA SER A 25 3.25 -14.60 23.73
C SER A 25 2.75 -15.39 24.96
N PRO A 26 3.13 -16.68 25.14
CA PRO A 26 2.82 -17.40 26.37
C PRO A 26 3.63 -16.82 27.55
N LYS A 27 3.00 -16.78 28.74
CA LYS A 27 3.61 -16.34 30.01
C LYS A 27 5.03 -16.90 30.19
N SER A 28 6.05 -16.04 30.18
CA SER A 28 7.41 -16.43 30.56
C SER A 28 7.67 -16.11 32.03
N THR A 29 7.71 -17.15 32.86
CA THR A 29 8.36 -17.11 34.17
C THR A 29 9.84 -17.41 33.98
N THR A 30 10.72 -16.42 34.09
CA THR A 30 12.08 -16.60 34.64
C THR A 30 12.82 -15.27 34.81
N GLU A 31 13.40 -15.12 36.00
CA GLU A 31 14.45 -14.15 36.32
C GLU A 31 15.60 -14.24 35.31
N SER A 32 16.12 -13.09 34.86
CA SER A 32 17.46 -13.05 34.27
C SER A 32 18.23 -11.83 34.74
N ALA A 33 19.47 -12.09 35.12
CA ALA A 33 20.40 -11.20 35.78
C ALA A 33 21.06 -10.19 34.83
N GLY A 34 21.52 -9.09 35.43
CA GLY A 34 22.12 -7.91 34.83
C GLY A 34 23.06 -8.12 33.64
N LYS A 35 22.68 -7.50 32.51
CA LYS A 35 23.59 -6.81 31.59
C LYS A 35 22.90 -5.53 31.11
N SER A 36 23.57 -4.41 31.30
CA SER A 36 23.12 -3.04 31.02
C SER A 36 23.11 -2.70 29.52
N GLY A 37 22.32 -3.43 28.73
CA GLY A 37 21.75 -2.86 27.51
C GLY A 37 20.50 -2.09 27.94
N GLY A 38 20.48 -0.77 27.74
CA GLY A 38 19.36 0.06 28.13
C GLY A 38 18.08 -0.42 27.48
N ARG A 39 17.24 -1.11 28.28
CA ARG A 39 15.85 -1.42 27.93
C ARG A 39 15.20 -0.09 27.54
N VAL A 40 14.63 0.01 26.34
CA VAL A 40 13.76 1.15 26.02
C VAL A 40 12.68 1.12 27.09
N GLY A 41 12.66 2.13 27.97
CA GLY A 41 11.74 2.12 29.11
C GLY A 41 10.31 1.98 28.57
N ASN A 42 9.58 0.97 29.05
CA ASN A 42 8.16 0.83 28.72
C ASN A 42 7.49 2.17 29.00
N ALA A 43 6.89 2.78 27.97
CA ALA A 43 6.15 4.01 28.15
C ALA A 43 5.07 3.80 29.23
N SER A 44 4.75 4.84 29.99
CA SER A 44 3.68 4.79 30.98
C SER A 44 2.63 5.85 30.71
N GLU A 45 1.45 5.66 31.30
CA GLU A 45 0.36 6.64 31.25
C GLU A 45 0.79 8.02 31.74
N ASP A 46 1.71 8.10 32.72
CA ASP A 46 2.19 9.38 33.27
C ASP A 46 3.03 10.19 32.28
N GLN A 47 3.56 9.53 31.24
CA GLN A 47 4.33 10.17 30.17
C GLN A 47 3.44 10.62 29.00
N GLU A 48 2.21 10.11 28.90
CA GLU A 48 1.23 10.54 27.90
C GLU A 48 0.72 11.94 28.24
N SER A 49 0.72 12.84 27.23
CA SER A 49 0.28 14.21 27.45
C SER A 49 -1.21 14.29 27.84
N PRO A 50 -1.62 15.31 28.61
CA PRO A 50 -3.03 15.54 28.94
C PRO A 50 -3.93 15.65 27.69
N GLU A 51 -3.44 16.28 26.63
CA GLU A 51 -4.14 16.44 25.35
C GLU A 51 -4.32 15.10 24.65
N MET A 52 -3.28 14.24 24.66
CA MET A 52 -3.37 12.90 24.10
C MET A 52 -4.35 12.03 24.90
N LYS A 53 -4.31 12.04 26.24
CA LYS A 53 -5.30 11.35 27.08
C LYS A 53 -6.74 11.75 26.74
N LYS A 54 -6.97 13.07 26.60
CA LYS A 54 -8.26 13.62 26.19
C LYS A 54 -8.66 13.14 24.80
N PHE A 55 -7.72 13.18 23.84
CA PHE A 55 -7.94 12.67 22.50
C PHE A 55 -8.30 11.19 22.52
N ILE A 56 -7.60 10.33 23.26
CA ILE A 56 -7.92 8.89 23.32
C ILE A 56 -9.32 8.68 23.88
N ALA A 57 -9.69 9.38 24.96
CA ALA A 57 -11.03 9.29 25.52
C ALA A 57 -12.12 9.68 24.50
N GLN A 58 -11.88 10.72 23.70
CA GLN A 58 -12.77 11.12 22.60
C GLN A 58 -12.77 10.07 21.48
N PHE A 59 -11.60 9.59 21.06
CA PHE A 59 -11.43 8.65 19.97
C PHE A 59 -12.15 7.33 20.23
N VAL A 60 -11.93 6.71 21.40
CA VAL A 60 -12.59 5.44 21.76
C VAL A 60 -14.09 5.58 21.96
N ALA A 61 -14.58 6.82 22.17
CA ALA A 61 -15.99 7.14 22.30
C ALA A 61 -16.67 7.45 20.95
N ILE A 62 -15.93 7.52 19.83
CA ILE A 62 -16.53 7.67 18.50
C ILE A 62 -17.46 6.49 18.24
N GLN A 63 -18.70 6.77 17.86
CA GLN A 63 -19.69 5.76 17.49
C GLN A 63 -20.20 5.93 16.05
N SER A 64 -19.99 7.09 15.42
CA SER A 64 -20.52 7.40 14.10
C SER A 64 -19.50 8.09 13.18
N PRO A 65 -19.75 8.07 11.86
CA PRO A 65 -18.99 8.88 10.89
C PRO A 65 -18.94 10.37 11.22
N ASP A 66 -20.03 10.94 11.74
CA ASP A 66 -20.09 12.36 12.08
C ASP A 66 -19.23 12.70 13.31
N ASP A 67 -19.17 11.81 14.31
CA ASP A 67 -18.24 11.95 15.45
C ASP A 67 -16.79 11.99 14.98
N PHE A 68 -16.43 11.10 14.04
CA PHE A 68 -15.08 11.09 13.46
C PHE A 68 -14.82 12.35 12.61
N ALA A 69 -15.80 12.81 11.83
CA ALA A 69 -15.68 14.06 11.08
C ALA A 69 -15.43 15.28 11.99
N ALA A 70 -16.14 15.34 13.13
CA ALA A 70 -15.96 16.37 14.15
C ALA A 70 -14.58 16.26 14.79
N LEU A 71 -14.13 15.04 15.13
CA LEU A 71 -12.79 14.81 15.68
C LEU A 71 -11.69 15.27 14.69
N LEU A 72 -11.78 14.89 13.41
CA LEU A 72 -10.83 15.30 12.38
C LEU A 72 -10.76 16.83 12.25
N THR A 73 -11.89 17.52 12.34
CA THR A 73 -11.94 18.99 12.31
C THR A 73 -11.28 19.60 13.53
N GLN A 74 -11.59 19.08 14.73
CA GLN A 74 -10.99 19.52 15.98
C GLN A 74 -9.47 19.35 15.95
N ILE A 75 -8.97 18.17 15.57
CA ILE A 75 -7.53 17.90 15.62
C ILE A 75 -6.75 18.68 14.55
N ASP A 76 -7.36 18.98 13.41
CA ASP A 76 -6.73 19.77 12.36
C ASP A 76 -6.59 21.24 12.77
N GLN A 77 -7.64 21.82 13.38
CA GLN A 77 -7.61 23.20 13.89
C GLN A 77 -6.62 23.38 15.05
N GLY A 78 -6.53 22.38 15.94
CA GLY A 78 -5.63 22.43 17.10
C GLY A 78 -4.20 21.99 16.84
N TYR A 79 -3.88 21.44 15.66
CA TYR A 79 -2.63 20.74 15.37
C TYR A 79 -1.36 21.47 15.87
N ALA A 80 -1.23 22.76 15.59
CA ALA A 80 -0.03 23.53 15.94
C ALA A 80 0.18 23.71 17.45
N SER A 81 -0.90 23.63 18.23
CA SER A 81 -0.90 23.80 19.69
C SER A 81 -0.69 22.50 20.46
N TYR A 82 -0.79 21.36 19.79
CA TYR A 82 -0.74 20.06 20.46
C TYR A 82 0.68 19.60 20.79
N PRO A 83 0.82 18.77 21.84
CA PRO A 83 2.04 18.04 22.13
C PRO A 83 2.42 17.06 21.00
N ALA A 84 3.68 16.60 21.01
CA ALA A 84 4.26 15.81 19.93
C ALA A 84 3.52 14.48 19.67
N ASP A 85 3.01 13.85 20.72
CA ASP A 85 2.25 12.61 20.65
C ASP A 85 0.92 12.76 19.88
N LEU A 86 0.11 13.75 20.25
CA LEU A 86 -1.13 14.03 19.53
C LEU A 86 -0.86 14.56 18.12
N ARG A 87 0.20 15.36 17.91
CA ARG A 87 0.60 15.78 16.56
C ARG A 87 1.00 14.60 15.67
N PHE A 88 1.62 13.55 16.22
CA PHE A 88 1.96 12.35 15.48
C PHE A 88 0.72 11.60 15.00
N VAL A 89 -0.28 11.42 15.86
CA VAL A 89 -1.56 10.79 15.49
C VAL A 89 -2.32 11.66 14.47
N ALA A 90 -2.43 12.96 14.76
CA ALA A 90 -3.19 13.89 13.94
C ALA A 90 -2.64 13.98 12.51
N ALA A 91 -1.31 13.98 12.32
CA ALA A 91 -0.70 14.02 10.99
C ALA A 91 -1.07 12.82 10.12
N GLN A 92 -1.37 11.66 10.72
CA GLN A 92 -1.76 10.45 9.99
C GLN A 92 -3.28 10.40 9.71
N LEU A 93 -4.11 10.92 10.62
CA LEU A 93 -5.56 10.89 10.48
C LEU A 93 -6.13 12.01 9.60
N ILE A 94 -5.56 13.22 9.66
CA ILE A 94 -6.10 14.40 8.96
C ILE A 94 -6.24 14.21 7.44
N PRO A 95 -5.33 13.53 6.72
CA PRO A 95 -5.51 13.26 5.28
C PRO A 95 -6.82 12.52 4.94
N LEU A 96 -7.40 11.77 5.89
CA LEU A 96 -8.67 11.08 5.67
C LEU A 96 -9.84 12.04 5.51
N LYS A 97 -9.73 13.30 5.95
CA LYS A 97 -10.80 14.30 5.88
C LYS A 97 -11.37 14.49 4.47
N GLY A 98 -10.52 14.43 3.45
CA GLY A 98 -10.92 14.55 2.05
C GLY A 98 -11.53 13.27 1.45
N LEU A 99 -11.48 12.15 2.16
CA LEU A 99 -11.86 10.83 1.66
C LEU A 99 -13.22 10.34 2.20
N ARG A 100 -13.97 11.22 2.87
CA ARG A 100 -15.31 10.90 3.37
C ARG A 100 -16.20 10.35 2.25
N GLY A 101 -16.81 9.19 2.47
CA GLY A 101 -17.72 8.55 1.54
C GLY A 101 -17.10 8.12 0.21
N VAL A 102 -15.76 8.04 0.09
CA VAL A 102 -15.08 7.60 -1.14
C VAL A 102 -15.59 6.25 -1.63
N GLY A 103 -15.91 5.33 -0.71
CA GLY A 103 -16.50 4.03 -1.04
C GLY A 103 -17.86 4.14 -1.72
N HIS A 104 -18.71 5.05 -1.27
CA HIS A 104 -19.98 5.36 -1.92
C HIS A 104 -19.75 6.00 -3.29
N LEU A 105 -18.80 6.93 -3.40
CA LEU A 105 -18.49 7.62 -4.65
C LEU A 105 -18.03 6.64 -5.74
N VAL A 106 -17.16 5.68 -5.41
CA VAL A 106 -16.64 4.71 -6.39
C VAL A 106 -17.59 3.55 -6.69
N HIS A 107 -18.72 3.44 -5.99
CA HIS A 107 -19.58 2.26 -6.04
C HIS A 107 -20.09 1.95 -7.45
N ASP A 108 -20.61 2.95 -8.18
CA ASP A 108 -21.20 2.71 -9.50
C ASP A 108 -20.11 2.39 -10.53
N LEU A 109 -18.97 3.08 -10.47
CA LEU A 109 -17.77 2.73 -11.23
C LEU A 109 -17.33 1.28 -10.98
N ALA A 110 -17.26 0.84 -9.73
CA ALA A 110 -16.88 -0.53 -9.39
C ALA A 110 -17.89 -1.56 -9.95
N LYS A 111 -19.19 -1.25 -9.90
CA LYS A 111 -20.26 -2.12 -10.43
C LYS A 111 -20.23 -2.30 -11.94
N GLN A 112 -19.56 -1.43 -12.69
CA GLN A 112 -19.37 -1.63 -14.13
C GLN A 112 -18.55 -2.90 -14.43
N SER A 113 -17.81 -3.46 -13.45
CA SER A 113 -17.11 -4.73 -13.59
C SER A 113 -17.33 -5.59 -12.35
N LYS A 114 -17.98 -6.74 -12.50
CA LYS A 114 -18.15 -7.69 -11.37
C LYS A 114 -16.82 -8.09 -10.73
N VAL A 115 -15.73 -8.08 -11.50
CA VAL A 115 -14.38 -8.35 -11.00
C VAL A 115 -13.92 -7.21 -10.10
N ALA A 116 -14.05 -5.96 -10.57
CA ALA A 116 -13.68 -4.78 -9.78
C ALA A 116 -14.55 -4.67 -8.52
N ASP A 117 -15.87 -4.85 -8.65
CA ASP A 117 -16.82 -4.92 -7.55
C ASP A 117 -16.46 -6.03 -6.55
N SER A 118 -16.20 -7.25 -7.03
CA SER A 118 -15.81 -8.37 -6.15
C SER A 118 -14.49 -8.10 -5.42
N VAL A 119 -13.50 -7.51 -6.09
CA VAL A 119 -12.23 -7.14 -5.46
C VAL A 119 -12.44 -6.04 -4.42
N LEU A 120 -13.28 -5.05 -4.71
CA LEU A 120 -13.66 -3.99 -3.78
C LEU A 120 -14.35 -4.57 -2.56
N VAL A 121 -15.48 -5.24 -2.76
CA VAL A 121 -16.25 -5.88 -1.70
C VAL A 121 -15.37 -6.81 -0.87
N SER A 122 -14.56 -7.69 -1.49
CA SER A 122 -13.68 -8.61 -0.75
C SER A 122 -12.61 -7.87 0.07
N SER A 123 -12.03 -6.81 -0.47
CA SER A 123 -11.01 -6.02 0.24
C SER A 123 -11.62 -5.25 1.41
N LEU A 124 -12.82 -4.69 1.21
CA LEU A 124 -13.59 -4.02 2.25
C LEU A 124 -14.05 -4.98 3.34
N MET A 125 -14.55 -6.16 2.98
CA MET A 125 -14.92 -7.21 3.93
C MET A 125 -13.71 -7.68 4.74
N ALA A 126 -12.56 -7.89 4.10
CA ALA A 126 -11.33 -8.26 4.80
C ALA A 126 -10.86 -7.14 5.76
N THR A 127 -10.99 -5.88 5.34
CA THR A 127 -10.66 -4.71 6.17
C THR A 127 -11.61 -4.61 7.37
N ALA A 128 -12.92 -4.70 7.15
CA ALA A 128 -13.93 -4.68 8.20
C ALA A 128 -13.78 -5.86 9.17
N ALA A 129 -13.47 -7.06 8.67
CA ALA A 129 -13.18 -8.22 9.51
C ALA A 129 -11.91 -8.01 10.35
N GLY A 130 -10.86 -7.42 9.77
CA GLY A 130 -9.65 -7.03 10.50
C GLY A 130 -9.94 -6.00 11.59
N ILE A 131 -10.71 -4.95 11.27
CA ILE A 131 -11.16 -3.95 12.24
C ILE A 131 -11.91 -4.60 13.39
N ASN A 132 -12.87 -5.49 13.12
CA ASN A 132 -13.61 -6.20 14.17
C ASN A 132 -12.72 -7.13 15.01
N LEU A 133 -11.70 -7.74 14.40
CA LEU A 133 -10.78 -8.61 15.11
C LEU A 133 -9.85 -7.83 16.05
N PHE A 134 -9.32 -6.68 15.60
CA PHE A 134 -8.33 -5.92 16.34
C PHE A 134 -8.93 -4.86 17.24
N SER A 135 -10.05 -4.26 16.85
CA SER A 135 -10.80 -3.26 17.60
C SER A 135 -12.22 -3.78 17.89
N PRO A 136 -12.35 -4.83 18.73
CA PRO A 136 -13.65 -5.42 19.00
C PRO A 136 -14.62 -4.38 19.58
N PRO A 137 -15.92 -4.48 19.26
CA PRO A 137 -16.92 -3.61 19.86
C PRO A 137 -16.91 -3.74 21.40
N PRO A 138 -17.37 -2.71 22.13
CA PRO A 138 -17.34 -2.73 23.59
C PRO A 138 -18.04 -3.98 24.15
N SER A 139 -17.39 -4.66 25.11
CA SER A 139 -17.83 -5.94 25.69
C SER A 139 -19.16 -5.89 26.45
N ASN A 140 -19.76 -4.72 26.64
CA ASN A 140 -20.91 -4.51 27.51
C ASN A 140 -22.27 -4.62 26.80
N GLY A 141 -22.35 -5.34 25.68
CA GLY A 141 -23.62 -5.54 24.95
C GLY A 141 -24.21 -4.27 24.33
N GLY A 142 -23.44 -3.18 24.26
CA GLY A 142 -23.80 -2.01 23.48
C GLY A 142 -23.69 -2.33 21.99
N SER A 143 -24.67 -1.91 21.20
CA SER A 143 -24.65 -2.00 19.73
C SER A 143 -23.65 -1.04 19.08
N GLY A 144 -22.54 -0.73 19.78
CA GLY A 144 -21.61 0.32 19.44
C GLY A 144 -20.55 -0.12 18.43
N THR A 145 -20.51 0.59 17.32
CA THR A 145 -19.42 0.69 16.36
C THR A 145 -18.15 1.14 17.12
N GLY A 146 -17.12 0.29 17.23
CA GLY A 146 -15.82 0.76 17.73
C GLY A 146 -15.28 1.89 16.84
N ALA A 147 -14.38 2.75 17.36
CA ALA A 147 -13.86 3.92 16.65
C ALA A 147 -13.43 3.62 15.19
N TRP A 148 -12.75 2.49 14.97
CA TRP A 148 -12.34 2.07 13.63
C TRP A 148 -13.47 1.69 12.68
N LEU A 149 -14.58 1.15 13.19
CA LEU A 149 -15.74 0.86 12.35
C LEU A 149 -16.45 2.15 11.97
N ALA A 150 -16.50 3.15 12.86
CA ALA A 150 -16.98 4.49 12.52
C ALA A 150 -16.05 5.21 11.50
N ILE A 151 -14.73 5.02 11.58
CA ILE A 151 -13.77 5.49 10.57
C ILE A 151 -14.00 4.78 9.23
N PHE A 152 -14.21 3.46 9.26
CA PHE A 152 -14.54 2.70 8.06
C PHE A 152 -15.83 3.22 7.43
N ASP A 153 -16.89 3.37 8.21
CA ASP A 153 -18.17 3.92 7.75
C ASP A 153 -18.02 5.36 7.24
N TYR A 154 -17.16 6.17 7.85
CA TYR A 154 -16.82 7.50 7.36
C TYR A 154 -16.24 7.49 5.96
N LEU A 155 -15.37 6.52 5.64
CA LEU A 155 -14.79 6.36 4.31
C LEU A 155 -15.77 5.70 3.33
N MET A 156 -16.70 4.89 3.80
CA MET A 156 -17.47 3.98 2.95
C MET A 156 -18.92 4.40 2.70
N LEU A 157 -19.60 4.95 3.71
CA LEU A 157 -21.02 5.28 3.63
C LEU A 157 -21.26 6.67 3.03
N PRO A 158 -22.44 6.89 2.38
CA PRO A 158 -22.84 8.23 1.99
C PRO A 158 -23.03 9.14 3.21
N TYR A 159 -22.94 10.44 2.98
CA TYR A 159 -23.19 11.47 3.99
C TYR A 159 -24.04 12.61 3.40
N GLN A 160 -24.58 13.48 4.25
CA GLN A 160 -25.41 14.59 3.77
C GLN A 160 -24.64 15.49 2.80
N GLY A 161 -25.22 15.74 1.62
CA GLY A 161 -24.61 16.55 0.57
C GLY A 161 -23.83 15.77 -0.50
N ILE A 162 -23.67 14.45 -0.35
CA ILE A 162 -23.12 13.60 -1.41
C ILE A 162 -24.25 13.12 -2.34
N ASN A 163 -24.32 13.66 -3.54
CA ASN A 163 -25.43 13.37 -4.47
C ASN A 163 -25.01 12.65 -5.74
N LYS A 164 -23.70 12.63 -6.06
CA LYS A 164 -23.20 12.04 -7.30
C LYS A 164 -22.11 11.03 -7.02
N ARG A 165 -22.26 9.83 -7.59
CA ARG A 165 -21.23 8.80 -7.67
C ARG A 165 -20.40 9.00 -8.93
N PHE A 166 -19.21 8.40 -8.97
CA PHE A 166 -18.35 8.47 -10.13
C PHE A 166 -18.86 7.54 -11.22
N ASP A 167 -19.05 8.11 -12.41
CA ASP A 167 -19.45 7.36 -13.61
C ASP A 167 -18.24 6.94 -14.44
N SER A 168 -17.06 7.51 -14.17
CA SER A 168 -15.82 7.26 -14.90
C SER A 168 -14.59 7.31 -14.01
N VAL A 169 -13.49 6.74 -14.51
CA VAL A 169 -12.19 6.80 -13.81
C VAL A 169 -11.60 8.21 -13.85
N THR A 170 -11.86 8.99 -14.91
CA THR A 170 -11.53 10.42 -14.95
C THR A 170 -12.13 11.19 -13.76
N GLU A 171 -13.39 10.93 -13.38
CA GLU A 171 -13.99 11.57 -12.20
C GLU A 171 -13.29 11.16 -10.89
N LEU A 172 -12.93 9.88 -10.75
CA LEU A 172 -12.13 9.39 -9.63
C LEU A 172 -10.75 10.05 -9.59
N GLN A 173 -10.05 10.16 -10.72
CA GLN A 173 -8.78 10.87 -10.83
C GLN A 173 -8.93 12.34 -10.43
N GLY A 174 -9.96 13.03 -10.90
CA GLY A 174 -10.26 14.42 -10.51
C GLY A 174 -10.50 14.57 -9.01
N PHE A 175 -11.25 13.66 -8.40
CA PHE A 175 -11.47 13.63 -6.95
C PHE A 175 -10.17 13.42 -6.17
N LEU A 176 -9.37 12.40 -6.51
CA LEU A 176 -8.11 12.12 -5.83
C LEU A 176 -7.12 13.29 -5.97
N PHE A 177 -7.04 13.89 -7.16
CA PHE A 177 -6.28 15.11 -7.35
C PHE A 177 -6.77 16.20 -6.39
N SER A 178 -8.06 16.55 -6.41
CA SER A 178 -8.59 17.62 -5.56
C SER A 178 -8.33 17.37 -4.07
N GLN A 179 -8.62 16.17 -3.57
CA GLN A 179 -8.63 15.89 -2.14
C GLN A 179 -7.23 15.63 -1.57
N LEU A 180 -6.33 15.04 -2.34
CA LEU A 180 -5.02 14.60 -1.83
C LEU A 180 -3.86 15.48 -2.29
N VAL A 181 -3.90 15.93 -3.55
CA VAL A 181 -2.79 16.65 -4.20
C VAL A 181 -3.07 18.16 -4.24
N GLY A 182 -4.17 18.57 -4.87
CA GLY A 182 -4.57 19.97 -5.05
C GLY A 182 -4.82 20.71 -3.72
N ASN A 183 -5.48 20.06 -2.75
CA ASN A 183 -5.64 20.58 -1.39
C ASN A 183 -4.40 20.37 -0.50
N GLN A 184 -3.29 19.85 -1.04
CA GLN A 184 -2.02 19.63 -0.32
C GLN A 184 -2.15 18.77 0.94
N ALA A 185 -3.15 17.89 1.02
CA ALA A 185 -3.42 17.09 2.22
C ALA A 185 -2.24 16.15 2.54
N LEU A 186 -1.66 15.51 1.51
CA LEU A 186 -0.50 14.63 1.69
C LEU A 186 0.78 15.41 1.97
N ASP A 187 1.06 16.51 1.27
CA ASP A 187 2.21 17.39 1.54
C ASP A 187 2.20 17.93 2.98
N THR A 188 1.02 18.37 3.43
CA THR A 188 0.83 18.87 4.79
C THR A 188 1.10 17.77 5.81
N ALA A 189 0.58 16.56 5.62
CA ALA A 189 0.82 15.44 6.53
C ALA A 189 2.29 15.00 6.59
N ILE A 190 2.96 14.92 5.44
CA ILE A 190 4.40 14.63 5.35
C ILE A 190 5.19 15.70 6.10
N SER A 191 4.98 16.98 5.79
CA SER A 191 5.69 18.10 6.44
C SER A 191 5.46 18.12 7.95
N ARG A 192 4.22 17.86 8.37
CA ARG A 192 3.83 17.74 9.79
C ARG A 192 4.62 16.63 10.49
N LEU A 193 4.70 15.43 9.91
CA LEU A 193 5.49 14.33 10.48
C LEU A 193 7.00 14.61 10.46
N GLU A 194 7.55 15.14 9.37
CA GLU A 194 8.98 15.48 9.25
C GLU A 194 9.40 16.45 10.37
N SER A 195 8.57 17.47 10.63
CA SER A 195 8.81 18.50 11.65
C SER A 195 8.79 18.01 13.11
N LEU A 196 8.31 16.78 13.37
CA LEU A 196 8.28 16.23 14.73
C LEU A 196 9.68 15.84 15.18
N ALA A 197 10.19 16.53 16.20
CA ALA A 197 11.40 16.15 16.89
C ALA A 197 11.09 15.09 17.95
N ILE A 198 11.62 13.88 17.78
CA ILE A 198 11.53 12.81 18.77
C ILE A 198 12.83 12.84 19.57
N THR A 199 12.72 13.11 20.87
CA THR A 199 13.88 13.18 21.77
C THR A 199 13.59 12.37 23.03
N SER A 200 14.63 11.95 23.75
CA SER A 200 14.44 11.31 25.05
C SER A 200 13.76 12.23 26.08
N ALA A 201 13.90 13.55 25.93
CA ALA A 201 13.24 14.55 26.78
C ALA A 201 11.75 14.74 26.43
N ASN A 202 11.39 14.55 25.16
CA ASN A 202 10.02 14.64 24.65
C ASN A 202 9.68 13.35 23.89
N PRO A 203 9.50 12.21 24.59
CA PRO A 203 9.12 10.98 23.94
C PRO A 203 7.69 11.11 23.40
N ILE A 204 7.42 10.50 22.26
CA ILE A 204 6.05 10.34 21.79
C ILE A 204 5.51 9.05 22.42
N VAL A 205 4.49 9.19 23.26
CA VAL A 205 3.78 8.06 23.86
C VAL A 205 2.59 7.71 22.98
N TRP A 206 2.51 6.46 22.56
CA TRP A 206 1.41 5.89 21.81
C TRP A 206 0.56 5.01 22.73
N ASP A 207 -0.72 5.33 22.84
CA ASP A 207 -1.71 4.49 23.50
C ASP A 207 -2.32 3.52 22.48
N ASN A 208 -2.02 2.23 22.65
CA ASN A 208 -2.50 1.15 21.80
C ASN A 208 -4.04 1.02 21.82
N ARG A 209 -4.77 1.69 22.71
CA ARG A 209 -6.24 1.82 22.61
C ARG A 209 -6.69 2.52 21.32
N ILE A 210 -5.83 3.32 20.68
CA ILE A 210 -6.10 3.82 19.30
C ILE A 210 -6.36 2.64 18.38
N VAL A 211 -5.58 1.57 18.51
CA VAL A 211 -5.59 0.42 17.61
C VAL A 211 -6.58 -0.63 18.08
N TYR A 212 -6.54 -0.98 19.37
CA TYR A 212 -7.24 -2.13 19.92
C TYR A 212 -8.53 -1.78 20.67
N GLY A 213 -8.87 -0.50 20.73
CA GLY A 213 -10.01 0.00 21.49
C GLY A 213 -9.80 -0.06 23.01
N ALA A 214 -10.81 0.38 23.77
CA ALA A 214 -10.72 0.52 25.22
C ALA A 214 -10.67 -0.81 25.99
N ALA A 215 -11.22 -1.89 25.42
CA ALA A 215 -11.35 -3.19 26.09
C ALA A 215 -10.14 -4.13 25.91
N GLY A 216 -9.11 -3.70 25.17
CA GLY A 216 -7.99 -4.57 24.75
C GLY A 216 -6.91 -4.83 25.80
N PHE A 217 -6.95 -4.17 26.96
CA PHE A 217 -5.83 -4.16 27.91
C PHE A 217 -6.29 -4.43 29.35
N SER A 218 -5.75 -5.47 29.98
CA SER A 218 -5.97 -5.78 31.40
C SER A 218 -5.07 -4.99 32.35
N ASP A 219 -3.97 -4.44 31.83
CA ASP A 219 -2.99 -3.61 32.53
C ASP A 219 -2.35 -2.58 31.58
N SER A 220 -1.42 -1.78 32.09
CA SER A 220 -0.71 -0.75 31.32
C SER A 220 0.53 -1.25 30.57
N GLN A 221 0.95 -2.51 30.76
CA GLN A 221 2.27 -2.96 30.31
C GLN A 221 2.38 -2.98 28.78
N ASP A 222 1.33 -3.42 28.09
CA ASP A 222 1.28 -3.49 26.62
C ASP A 222 0.42 -2.37 26.00
N ARG A 223 -0.16 -1.50 26.86
CA ARG A 223 -1.02 -0.40 26.42
C ARG A 223 -0.21 0.76 25.86
N PHE A 224 0.94 1.08 26.45
CA PHE A 224 1.73 2.25 26.07
C PHE A 224 3.04 1.87 25.40
N VAL A 225 3.36 2.54 24.30
CA VAL A 225 4.58 2.32 23.53
C VAL A 225 5.25 3.65 23.24
N THR A 226 6.58 3.71 23.32
CA THR A 226 7.32 4.88 22.82
C THR A 226 7.49 4.78 21.31
N ILE A 227 6.98 5.78 20.59
CA ILE A 227 7.27 5.97 19.16
C ILE A 227 8.66 6.56 19.05
N THR A 228 9.47 5.94 18.19
CA THR A 228 10.81 6.43 17.87
C THR A 228 10.88 6.87 16.41
N ASP A 229 12.08 7.22 15.95
CA ASP A 229 12.33 7.47 14.54
C ASP A 229 12.00 6.28 13.64
N VAL A 230 12.01 5.03 14.13
CA VAL A 230 11.62 3.85 13.34
C VAL A 230 10.17 3.97 12.90
N GLU A 231 9.26 4.15 13.86
CA GLU A 231 7.81 4.19 13.60
C GLU A 231 7.44 5.47 12.81
N LYS A 232 8.09 6.60 13.11
CA LYS A 232 7.96 7.83 12.31
C LYS A 232 8.37 7.63 10.85
N ASN A 233 9.52 7.00 10.61
CA ASN A 233 10.00 6.76 9.24
C ASN A 233 9.11 5.77 8.48
N VAL A 234 8.49 4.80 9.15
CA VAL A 234 7.49 3.93 8.51
C VAL A 234 6.22 4.69 8.14
N ALA A 235 5.73 5.56 9.02
CA ALA A 235 4.59 6.43 8.69
C ALA A 235 4.90 7.37 7.50
N LEU A 236 6.09 7.99 7.49
CA LEU A 236 6.56 8.82 6.37
C LEU A 236 6.67 8.02 5.07
N SER A 237 7.25 6.82 5.12
CA SER A 237 7.32 5.92 3.96
C SER A 237 5.93 5.60 3.41
N GLY A 238 4.96 5.36 4.29
CA GLY A 238 3.57 5.12 3.93
C GLY A 238 2.95 6.30 3.17
N LEU A 239 3.04 7.51 3.74
CA LEU A 239 2.52 8.74 3.11
C LEU A 239 3.19 9.04 1.77
N HIS A 240 4.51 8.93 1.69
CA HIS A 240 5.23 9.09 0.43
C HIS A 240 4.83 8.05 -0.62
N SER A 241 4.61 6.79 -0.22
CA SER A 241 4.14 5.74 -1.14
C SER A 241 2.73 6.02 -1.66
N ILE A 242 1.84 6.51 -0.79
CA ILE A 242 0.49 6.92 -1.18
C ILE A 242 0.56 8.07 -2.18
N TYR A 243 1.37 9.09 -1.91
CA TYR A 243 1.51 10.25 -2.79
C TYR A 243 2.10 9.85 -4.15
N HIS A 244 3.17 9.05 -4.13
CA HIS A 244 3.76 8.45 -5.30
C HIS A 244 2.73 7.76 -6.21
N ASN A 245 1.99 6.80 -5.65
CA ASN A 245 1.02 6.01 -6.40
C ASN A 245 -0.13 6.88 -6.92
N THR A 246 -0.55 7.89 -6.15
CA THR A 246 -1.58 8.86 -6.57
C THR A 246 -1.11 9.63 -7.80
N LEU A 247 0.10 10.18 -7.77
CA LEU A 247 0.64 10.96 -8.90
C LEU A 247 0.87 10.10 -10.15
N VAL A 248 1.33 8.85 -10.00
CA VAL A 248 1.43 7.91 -11.14
C VAL A 248 0.05 7.61 -11.71
N PHE A 249 -0.94 7.32 -10.85
CA PHE A 249 -2.31 7.08 -11.29
C PHE A 249 -2.89 8.29 -12.04
N LEU A 250 -2.59 9.51 -11.60
CA LEU A 250 -3.00 10.75 -12.27
C LEU A 250 -2.22 11.06 -13.56
N SER A 251 -1.12 10.35 -13.85
CA SER A 251 -0.25 10.61 -15.01
C SER A 251 -0.63 9.81 -16.27
N PHE A 252 -1.50 8.81 -16.13
CA PHE A 252 -1.92 7.95 -17.24
C PHE A 252 -3.45 7.86 -17.32
N ASN A 253 -3.97 7.68 -18.53
CA ASN A 253 -5.38 7.48 -18.74
C ASN A 253 -5.77 6.09 -18.21
N ASN A 254 -6.80 6.03 -17.37
CA ASN A 254 -7.30 4.80 -16.79
C ASN A 254 -8.80 4.56 -17.07
N ASP A 255 -9.45 5.33 -17.96
CA ASP A 255 -10.91 5.29 -18.18
C ASP A 255 -11.44 3.90 -18.48
N ASP A 256 -10.70 3.15 -19.30
CA ASP A 256 -11.09 1.81 -19.73
C ASP A 256 -10.63 0.67 -18.79
N ILE A 257 -9.98 0.98 -17.66
CA ILE A 257 -9.39 -0.05 -16.80
C ILE A 257 -10.44 -1.00 -16.22
N VAL A 258 -11.64 -0.48 -15.93
CA VAL A 258 -12.75 -1.26 -15.37
C VAL A 258 -13.32 -2.21 -16.41
N ALA A 259 -13.57 -1.71 -17.62
CA ALA A 259 -14.06 -2.52 -18.74
C ALA A 259 -13.03 -3.56 -19.18
N ALA A 260 -11.75 -3.20 -19.23
CA ALA A 260 -10.66 -4.15 -19.50
C ALA A 260 -10.59 -5.24 -18.42
N SER A 261 -10.67 -4.87 -17.14
CA SER A 261 -10.68 -5.81 -16.02
C SER A 261 -11.86 -6.78 -16.06
N GLU A 262 -13.04 -6.32 -16.47
CA GLU A 262 -14.21 -7.18 -16.66
C GLU A 262 -13.94 -8.25 -17.73
N LYS A 263 -13.45 -7.85 -18.91
CA LYS A 263 -13.12 -8.78 -20.00
C LYS A 263 -12.05 -9.78 -19.60
N LEU A 264 -11.03 -9.35 -18.86
CA LEU A 264 -9.98 -10.24 -18.33
C LEU A 264 -10.56 -11.23 -17.32
N GLY A 265 -11.42 -10.79 -16.40
CA GLY A 265 -12.03 -11.69 -15.41
C GLY A 265 -13.02 -12.67 -16.00
N ASN A 266 -13.80 -12.26 -17.01
CA ASN A 266 -14.67 -13.16 -17.76
C ASN A 266 -13.86 -14.31 -18.39
N LYS A 267 -12.69 -14.02 -18.99
CA LYS A 267 -11.78 -15.06 -19.52
C LYS A 267 -11.22 -15.98 -18.42
N MET A 268 -11.03 -15.48 -17.20
CA MET A 268 -10.59 -16.28 -16.05
C MET A 268 -11.69 -17.15 -15.42
N GLY A 269 -12.93 -17.10 -15.93
CA GLY A 269 -14.06 -17.82 -15.33
C GLY A 269 -14.71 -17.12 -14.16
N ILE A 270 -14.26 -15.91 -13.81
CA ILE A 270 -15.00 -15.04 -12.90
C ILE A 270 -16.25 -14.61 -13.67
N ASN A 271 -17.44 -14.78 -13.09
CA ASN A 271 -18.75 -14.48 -13.70
C ASN A 271 -19.33 -15.52 -14.68
N ILE A 272 -18.78 -16.74 -14.74
CA ILE A 272 -19.39 -17.79 -15.56
C ILE A 272 -20.16 -18.79 -14.70
N VAL A 273 -21.48 -18.58 -14.57
CA VAL A 273 -22.37 -19.44 -13.76
C VAL A 273 -22.61 -20.81 -14.41
N PHE A 274 -22.37 -20.97 -15.72
CA PHE A 274 -22.75 -22.19 -16.48
C PHE A 274 -21.71 -22.79 -17.44
N SER A 275 -20.55 -22.16 -17.68
CA SER A 275 -19.44 -22.79 -18.41
C SER A 275 -18.53 -23.54 -17.44
N ARG A 276 -18.38 -24.85 -17.66
CA ARG A 276 -17.71 -25.78 -16.74
C ARG A 276 -16.18 -25.77 -16.79
N THR A 277 -15.55 -24.88 -17.55
CA THR A 277 -14.10 -24.89 -17.71
C THR A 277 -13.51 -23.48 -17.60
N PRO A 278 -12.87 -23.14 -16.47
CA PRO A 278 -11.97 -21.99 -16.41
C PRO A 278 -10.93 -22.13 -17.53
N GLN A 279 -10.87 -21.19 -18.47
CA GLN A 279 -9.92 -21.27 -19.59
C GLN A 279 -8.50 -20.83 -19.17
N GLY A 280 -8.35 -20.24 -17.99
CA GLY A 280 -7.12 -19.53 -17.63
C GLY A 280 -6.93 -18.31 -18.52
N LEU A 281 -5.83 -17.59 -18.32
CA LEU A 281 -5.55 -16.37 -19.10
C LEU A 281 -4.09 -16.37 -19.51
N SER A 282 -3.83 -16.53 -20.81
CA SER A 282 -2.47 -16.48 -21.35
C SER A 282 -1.94 -15.03 -21.39
N ALA A 283 -0.64 -14.84 -21.69
CA ALA A 283 -0.12 -13.49 -21.94
C ALA A 283 -0.75 -12.88 -23.20
N MET A 284 -0.95 -13.70 -24.23
CA MET A 284 -1.64 -13.32 -25.46
C MET A 284 -3.05 -12.78 -25.19
N ASP A 285 -3.86 -13.53 -24.42
CA ASP A 285 -5.23 -13.12 -24.07
C ASP A 285 -5.27 -11.76 -23.36
N ARG A 286 -4.31 -11.51 -22.45
CA ARG A 286 -4.20 -10.22 -21.74
C ARG A 286 -3.95 -9.08 -22.73
N VAL A 287 -2.95 -9.25 -23.58
CA VAL A 287 -2.57 -8.23 -24.57
C VAL A 287 -3.70 -7.98 -25.56
N GLU A 288 -4.38 -9.03 -26.04
CA GLU A 288 -5.54 -8.89 -26.93
C GLU A 288 -6.70 -8.12 -26.29
N VAL A 289 -6.97 -8.34 -25.01
CA VAL A 289 -8.02 -7.60 -24.31
C VAL A 289 -7.62 -6.14 -24.13
N VAL A 290 -6.39 -5.87 -23.67
CA VAL A 290 -5.95 -4.49 -23.38
C VAL A 290 -5.82 -3.66 -24.68
N LYS A 291 -5.32 -4.24 -25.78
CA LYS A 291 -5.21 -3.56 -27.07
C LYS A 291 -6.55 -3.10 -27.68
N LYS A 292 -7.69 -3.62 -27.20
CA LYS A 292 -9.03 -3.13 -27.59
C LYS A 292 -9.34 -1.74 -27.02
N TYR A 293 -8.51 -1.26 -26.11
CA TYR A 293 -8.63 0.03 -25.43
C TYR A 293 -7.37 0.85 -25.70
N PRO A 294 -7.24 1.47 -26.89
CA PRO A 294 -5.98 2.10 -27.32
C PRO A 294 -5.55 3.28 -26.43
N ASN A 295 -6.51 3.92 -25.75
CA ASN A 295 -6.25 5.04 -24.84
C ASN A 295 -5.91 4.59 -23.42
N LEU A 296 -6.16 3.32 -23.06
CA LEU A 296 -5.81 2.81 -21.74
C LEU A 296 -4.30 2.91 -21.54
N PHE A 297 -3.88 3.55 -20.46
CA PHE A 297 -2.49 3.87 -20.13
C PHE A 297 -1.77 4.82 -21.09
N ALA A 298 -2.50 5.54 -21.95
CA ALA A 298 -1.93 6.69 -22.64
C ALA A 298 -1.51 7.76 -21.64
N ARG A 299 -0.33 8.35 -21.84
CA ARG A 299 0.20 9.40 -20.98
C ARG A 299 -0.69 10.64 -21.07
N LEU A 300 -1.11 11.14 -19.91
CA LEU A 300 -1.90 12.36 -19.81
C LEU A 300 -1.01 13.62 -19.86
N PRO A 301 -1.54 14.81 -20.23
CA PRO A 301 -0.73 16.03 -20.34
C PRO A 301 0.00 16.43 -19.05
N ASN A 302 -0.65 16.22 -17.90
CA ASN A 302 -0.12 16.48 -16.56
C ASN A 302 1.02 15.52 -16.13
N ALA A 303 1.27 14.42 -16.85
CA ALA A 303 2.33 13.47 -16.51
C ALA A 303 3.72 14.12 -16.45
N THR A 304 3.96 15.13 -17.29
CA THR A 304 5.22 15.88 -17.32
C THR A 304 5.49 16.62 -16.00
N GLN A 305 4.43 17.03 -15.30
CA GLN A 305 4.51 17.65 -13.98
C GLN A 305 4.51 16.61 -12.86
N TYR A 306 3.65 15.59 -12.95
CA TYR A 306 3.40 14.67 -11.85
C TYR A 306 4.43 13.55 -11.72
N MET A 307 4.96 13.02 -12.83
CA MET A 307 5.93 11.92 -12.77
C MET A 307 7.24 12.31 -12.07
N PRO A 308 7.85 13.48 -12.31
CA PRO A 308 9.03 13.90 -11.54
C PRO A 308 8.77 14.03 -10.04
N VAL A 309 7.62 14.57 -9.64
CA VAL A 309 7.22 14.67 -8.23
C VAL A 309 6.97 13.29 -7.64
N ALA A 310 6.32 12.39 -8.38
CA ALA A 310 6.10 11.00 -7.99
C ALA A 310 7.44 10.31 -7.72
N TYR A 311 8.46 10.53 -8.55
CA TYR A 311 9.79 9.97 -8.34
C TYR A 311 10.45 10.45 -7.06
N ASN A 312 10.33 11.74 -6.73
CA ASN A 312 10.87 12.26 -5.48
C ASN A 312 10.21 11.58 -4.27
N HIS A 313 8.89 11.37 -4.29
CA HIS A 313 8.21 10.64 -3.23
C HIS A 313 8.54 9.14 -3.22
N LEU A 314 8.76 8.49 -4.37
CA LEU A 314 9.28 7.13 -4.42
C LEU A 314 10.63 7.04 -3.71
N LYS A 315 11.53 7.97 -4.02
CA LYS A 315 12.85 8.03 -3.41
C LYS A 315 12.74 8.25 -1.90
N SER A 316 11.97 9.23 -1.45
CA SER A 316 11.76 9.48 -0.02
C SER A 316 11.13 8.30 0.71
N ALA A 317 10.16 7.59 0.09
CA ALA A 317 9.59 6.37 0.65
C ALA A 317 10.66 5.28 0.88
N VAL A 318 11.50 5.05 -0.12
CA VAL A 318 12.58 4.06 -0.06
C VAL A 318 13.66 4.44 0.94
N ASP A 319 14.05 5.72 0.99
CA ASP A 319 15.05 6.21 1.93
C ASP A 319 14.54 6.13 3.38
N THR A 320 13.30 6.54 3.63
CA THR A 320 12.70 6.49 4.98
C THR A 320 12.49 5.05 5.47
N ILE A 321 11.98 4.13 4.63
CA ILE A 321 11.87 2.72 5.06
C ILE A 321 13.24 2.09 5.30
N ALA A 322 14.29 2.53 4.58
CA ALA A 322 15.66 2.08 4.83
C ALA A 322 16.22 2.58 6.16
N LEU A 323 15.92 3.83 6.53
CA LEU A 323 16.24 4.37 7.85
C LEU A 323 15.53 3.60 8.96
N ALA A 324 14.22 3.36 8.79
CA ALA A 324 13.44 2.55 9.74
C ALA A 324 14.05 1.16 9.91
N TRP A 325 14.33 0.46 8.80
CA TRP A 325 14.92 -0.87 8.83
C TRP A 325 16.30 -0.92 9.49
N THR A 326 17.15 0.07 9.20
CA THR A 326 18.48 0.18 9.83
C THR A 326 18.37 0.36 11.33
N ALA A 327 17.48 1.24 11.78
CA ALA A 327 17.23 1.47 13.19
C ALA A 327 16.56 0.25 13.87
N THR A 328 15.64 -0.45 13.20
CA THR A 328 15.08 -1.73 13.70
C THR A 328 16.17 -2.77 13.94
N LYS A 329 17.13 -2.92 13.01
CA LYS A 329 18.25 -3.85 13.18
C LYS A 329 19.15 -3.47 14.36
N ALA A 330 19.38 -2.18 14.58
CA ALA A 330 20.23 -1.70 15.67
C ALA A 330 19.67 -2.03 17.07
N ARG A 331 18.35 -2.23 17.21
CA ARG A 331 17.71 -2.66 18.48
C ARG A 331 18.10 -4.10 18.89
N GLY A 332 18.54 -4.94 17.96
CA GLY A 332 18.97 -6.33 18.23
C GLY A 332 17.85 -7.27 18.68
N ASN A 333 18.22 -8.49 19.10
CA ASN A 333 17.28 -9.55 19.51
C ASN A 333 16.77 -9.40 20.97
N ASN A 334 17.26 -8.44 21.74
CA ASN A 334 16.94 -8.33 23.16
C ASN A 334 15.71 -7.44 23.44
N ASP A 335 15.30 -6.59 22.49
CA ASP A 335 14.06 -5.77 22.50
C ASP A 335 12.89 -6.47 21.78
N VAL A 336 13.02 -7.77 21.50
CA VAL A 336 12.11 -8.61 20.70
C VAL A 336 10.72 -8.80 21.32
N ASN A 337 10.59 -8.51 22.62
CA ASN A 337 9.38 -8.74 23.41
C ASN A 337 8.58 -7.48 23.73
N ASP A 338 9.03 -6.30 23.33
CA ASP A 338 8.23 -5.09 23.55
C ASP A 338 7.11 -5.08 22.48
N PHE A 339 5.87 -4.82 22.90
CA PHE A 339 4.68 -4.66 22.04
C PHE A 339 4.79 -3.40 21.15
N GLN A 340 5.88 -3.27 20.40
CA GLN A 340 6.13 -2.17 19.47
C GLN A 340 5.30 -2.36 18.20
N LEU A 341 4.94 -1.23 17.57
CA LEU A 341 4.19 -1.21 16.31
C LEU A 341 4.91 -1.99 15.19
N LEU A 342 6.25 -2.06 15.27
CA LEU A 342 7.10 -2.90 14.43
C LEU A 342 7.93 -3.83 15.29
N ASN A 343 7.55 -5.11 15.32
CA ASN A 343 8.26 -6.11 16.10
C ASN A 343 9.49 -6.65 15.32
N PRO A 344 10.74 -6.39 15.78
CA PRO A 344 11.96 -6.86 15.12
C PRO A 344 12.02 -8.38 15.02
N ALA A 345 11.54 -9.12 16.03
CA ALA A 345 11.53 -10.59 16.09
C ALA A 345 10.85 -11.24 14.88
N ARG A 346 9.86 -10.55 14.31
CA ARG A 346 9.13 -11.04 13.14
C ARG A 346 9.84 -10.69 11.85
N LEU A 347 10.62 -9.61 11.82
CA LEU A 347 11.30 -9.17 10.60
C LEU A 347 12.68 -9.80 10.45
N LEU A 348 13.36 -10.12 11.56
CA LEU A 348 14.72 -10.63 11.60
C LEU A 348 14.91 -12.04 10.99
N PRO A 349 13.95 -13.00 11.09
CA PRO A 349 14.05 -14.28 10.37
C PRO A 349 14.15 -14.11 8.85
N TRP A 350 13.70 -12.96 8.33
CA TRP A 350 13.78 -12.60 6.91
C TRP A 350 14.79 -11.49 6.64
N GLN A 351 15.69 -11.18 7.60
CA GLN A 351 16.64 -10.06 7.50
C GLN A 351 17.43 -10.08 6.19
N ARG A 352 18.02 -11.23 5.82
CA ARG A 352 18.79 -11.38 4.56
C ARG A 352 17.96 -11.02 3.33
N ILE A 353 16.68 -11.42 3.31
CA ILE A 353 15.77 -11.16 2.20
C ILE A 353 15.38 -9.68 2.17
N ASN A 354 15.11 -9.09 3.33
CA ASN A 354 14.77 -7.68 3.47
C ASN A 354 15.95 -6.76 3.12
N ASP A 355 17.16 -7.08 3.59
CA ASP A 355 18.40 -6.36 3.25
C ASP A 355 18.65 -6.39 1.75
N ALA A 356 18.57 -7.56 1.12
CA ALA A 356 18.77 -7.69 -0.32
C ALA A 356 17.68 -6.95 -1.11
N SER A 357 16.41 -7.09 -0.74
CA SER A 357 15.28 -6.42 -1.42
C SER A 357 15.38 -4.91 -1.31
N LEU A 358 15.67 -4.38 -0.11
CA LEU A 358 15.81 -2.95 0.13
C LEU A 358 17.01 -2.37 -0.60
N SER A 359 18.18 -3.04 -0.52
CA SER A 359 19.38 -2.63 -1.27
C SER A 359 19.12 -2.59 -2.77
N ASN A 360 18.39 -3.57 -3.30
CA ASN A 360 18.05 -3.59 -4.71
C ASN A 360 17.07 -2.46 -5.07
N ILE A 361 16.08 -2.15 -4.24
CA ILE A 361 15.15 -1.04 -4.49
C ILE A 361 15.88 0.30 -4.45
N GLN A 362 16.76 0.52 -3.47
CA GLN A 362 17.62 1.70 -3.42
C GLN A 362 18.50 1.81 -4.66
N ALA A 363 19.08 0.70 -5.12
CA ALA A 363 19.85 0.69 -6.36
C ALA A 363 18.99 1.06 -7.58
N MET A 364 17.79 0.47 -7.73
CA MET A 364 16.88 0.80 -8.84
C MET A 364 16.49 2.28 -8.84
N VAL A 365 16.05 2.81 -7.70
CA VAL A 365 15.68 4.23 -7.58
C VAL A 365 16.88 5.11 -7.90
N ALA A 366 18.09 4.75 -7.47
CA ALA A 366 19.31 5.49 -7.81
C ALA A 366 19.79 5.28 -9.26
N GLY A 367 19.09 4.51 -10.10
CA GLY A 367 19.52 4.17 -11.47
C GLY A 367 20.76 3.29 -11.54
N LYS A 368 21.04 2.52 -10.48
CA LYS A 368 22.18 1.61 -10.38
C LYS A 368 21.79 0.19 -10.78
N PRO A 369 22.76 -0.66 -11.19
CA PRO A 369 22.49 -2.05 -11.52
C PRO A 369 21.97 -2.84 -10.32
N VAL A 370 21.04 -3.76 -10.57
CA VAL A 370 20.55 -4.74 -9.58
C VAL A 370 20.92 -6.15 -9.98
N ARG A 371 21.15 -7.00 -8.97
CA ARG A 371 21.58 -8.38 -9.15
C ARG A 371 20.47 -9.34 -8.73
N SER A 372 20.13 -10.28 -9.61
CA SER A 372 19.25 -11.40 -9.25
C SER A 372 19.89 -12.24 -8.15
N ALA A 373 19.13 -12.49 -7.08
CA ALA A 373 19.55 -13.42 -6.03
C ALA A 373 19.52 -14.89 -6.50
N VAL A 374 18.83 -15.19 -7.59
CA VAL A 374 18.64 -16.56 -8.11
C VAL A 374 19.69 -16.90 -9.16
N THR A 375 19.83 -16.05 -10.19
CA THR A 375 20.72 -16.34 -11.33
C THR A 375 22.08 -15.65 -11.20
N GLY A 376 22.22 -14.66 -10.31
CA GLY A 376 23.42 -13.84 -10.18
C GLY A 376 23.62 -12.82 -11.31
N GLU A 377 22.73 -12.80 -12.31
CA GLU A 377 22.73 -11.84 -13.41
C GLU A 377 22.46 -10.42 -12.91
N THR A 378 23.05 -9.45 -13.58
CA THR A 378 22.88 -8.03 -13.27
C THR A 378 22.18 -7.31 -14.42
N VAL A 379 21.27 -6.40 -14.09
CA VAL A 379 20.55 -5.53 -15.04
C VAL A 379 20.53 -4.11 -14.51
N THR A 380 20.66 -3.13 -15.40
CA THR A 380 20.43 -1.73 -15.04
C THR A 380 19.02 -1.31 -15.44
N ILE A 381 18.24 -0.82 -14.48
CA ILE A 381 16.98 -0.12 -14.76
C ILE A 381 17.14 1.34 -14.40
N ASN A 382 16.96 2.20 -15.39
CA ASN A 382 16.94 3.63 -15.26
C ASN A 382 15.53 4.09 -14.84
N ILE A 383 15.17 3.81 -13.59
CA ILE A 383 13.96 4.33 -12.96
C ILE A 383 13.87 5.87 -13.07
N PRO A 384 14.95 6.64 -12.83
CA PRO A 384 14.91 8.10 -13.02
C PRO A 384 14.47 8.52 -14.44
N ALA A 385 14.92 7.82 -15.48
CA ALA A 385 14.51 8.08 -16.86
C ALA A 385 13.01 7.79 -17.09
N PHE A 386 12.46 6.75 -16.44
CA PHE A 386 11.03 6.44 -16.53
C PHE A 386 10.16 7.60 -16.01
N TYR A 387 10.56 8.25 -14.93
CA TYR A 387 9.78 9.35 -14.36
C TYR A 387 10.07 10.71 -14.99
N SER A 388 11.29 10.96 -15.46
CA SER A 388 11.63 12.21 -16.18
C SER A 388 11.13 12.19 -17.63
N ASN A 389 11.09 11.02 -18.27
CA ASN A 389 10.63 10.82 -19.64
C ASN A 389 9.63 9.64 -19.69
N PRO A 390 8.44 9.77 -19.08
CA PRO A 390 7.45 8.71 -19.07
C PRO A 390 7.04 8.35 -20.51
N PRO A 391 6.84 7.06 -20.82
CA PRO A 391 6.48 6.62 -22.16
C PRO A 391 5.14 7.22 -22.58
N ALA A 392 4.93 7.39 -23.88
CA ALA A 392 3.66 7.93 -24.41
C ALA A 392 2.46 7.02 -24.09
N ASN A 393 2.69 5.71 -23.96
CA ASN A 393 1.69 4.74 -23.55
C ASN A 393 2.39 3.55 -22.87
N LEU A 394 1.89 3.10 -21.71
CA LEU A 394 2.45 1.93 -21.02
C LEU A 394 2.25 0.63 -21.79
N GLN A 395 1.24 0.55 -22.67
CA GLN A 395 1.02 -0.60 -23.55
C GLN A 395 2.23 -0.93 -24.45
N ALA A 396 3.14 0.03 -24.68
CA ALA A 396 4.37 -0.18 -25.44
C ALA A 396 5.28 -1.28 -24.83
N PHE A 397 5.16 -1.55 -23.53
CA PHE A 397 5.95 -2.59 -22.88
C PHE A 397 5.34 -4.00 -23.01
N MET A 398 4.13 -4.15 -23.55
CA MET A 398 3.50 -5.45 -23.68
C MET A 398 4.27 -6.37 -24.64
N PRO A 399 4.19 -7.70 -24.45
CA PRO A 399 4.71 -8.65 -25.41
C PRO A 399 4.16 -8.44 -26.83
N THR A 400 5.01 -8.63 -27.83
CA THR A 400 4.69 -8.46 -29.25
C THR A 400 4.51 -9.79 -29.99
N ALA A 401 5.07 -10.89 -29.46
CA ALA A 401 4.88 -12.24 -29.99
C ALA A 401 4.62 -13.25 -28.87
N PHE A 402 3.93 -14.32 -29.23
CA PHE A 402 3.50 -15.36 -28.30
C PHE A 402 3.79 -16.75 -28.85
N LYS A 403 3.89 -17.74 -27.96
CA LYS A 403 4.11 -19.13 -28.34
C LYS A 403 2.87 -19.67 -29.07
N PRO A 404 3.01 -20.07 -30.35
CA PRO A 404 1.90 -20.61 -31.12
C PRO A 404 1.59 -22.04 -30.68
N GLY A 405 0.45 -22.57 -31.13
CA GLY A 405 0.04 -23.95 -30.90
C GLY A 405 -1.42 -24.05 -30.49
N ASN A 406 -1.80 -25.23 -30.03
CA ASN A 406 -3.15 -25.47 -29.54
C ASN A 406 -3.27 -25.10 -28.06
N GLU A 407 -4.43 -24.57 -27.67
CA GLU A 407 -4.76 -24.27 -26.27
C GLU A 407 -4.79 -25.53 -25.40
N SER A 408 -5.05 -26.68 -26.03
CA SER A 408 -5.06 -28.00 -25.41
C SER A 408 -4.00 -28.90 -26.04
N ILE A 409 -3.43 -29.79 -25.24
CA ILE A 409 -2.50 -30.85 -25.65
C ILE A 409 -2.99 -32.19 -25.08
N MET A 410 -2.67 -33.30 -25.76
CA MET A 410 -2.93 -34.64 -25.25
C MET A 410 -1.80 -35.07 -24.31
N VAL A 411 -2.12 -35.35 -23.05
CA VAL A 411 -1.17 -35.87 -22.06
C VAL A 411 -1.71 -37.20 -21.53
N ALA A 412 -0.98 -38.29 -21.75
CA ALA A 412 -1.39 -39.64 -21.36
C ALA A 412 -2.81 -40.03 -21.84
N GLY A 413 -3.17 -39.63 -23.06
CA GLY A 413 -4.48 -39.91 -23.65
C GLY A 413 -5.64 -39.04 -23.15
N MET A 414 -5.37 -38.05 -22.29
CA MET A 414 -6.35 -37.07 -21.82
C MET A 414 -6.06 -35.69 -22.41
N GLU A 415 -7.11 -34.99 -22.84
CA GLU A 415 -6.99 -33.59 -23.22
C GLU A 415 -6.68 -32.75 -21.97
N SER A 416 -5.61 -31.96 -22.02
CA SER A 416 -5.16 -31.10 -20.94
C SER A 416 -4.82 -29.71 -21.47
N ARG A 417 -4.98 -28.68 -20.62
CA ARG A 417 -4.58 -27.31 -20.97
C ARG A 417 -3.08 -27.27 -21.30
N ASN A 418 -2.74 -26.66 -22.42
CA ASN A 418 -1.38 -26.29 -22.75
C ASN A 418 -0.99 -25.01 -22.01
N PHE A 419 -0.30 -25.13 -20.89
CA PHE A 419 0.11 -23.97 -20.09
C PHE A 419 1.15 -23.06 -20.77
N HIS A 420 1.75 -23.52 -21.87
CA HIS A 420 2.67 -22.72 -22.66
C HIS A 420 2.00 -22.00 -23.83
N TYR A 421 0.75 -22.35 -24.17
CA TYR A 421 0.03 -21.64 -25.23
C TYR A 421 -0.18 -20.17 -24.86
N GLY A 422 0.14 -19.27 -25.79
CA GLY A 422 0.01 -17.83 -25.57
C GLY A 422 1.00 -17.25 -24.55
N GLU A 423 2.05 -18.00 -24.18
CA GLU A 423 3.18 -17.49 -23.41
C GLU A 423 3.92 -16.41 -24.22
N ALA A 424 4.38 -15.34 -23.57
CA ALA A 424 5.13 -14.28 -24.23
C ALA A 424 6.51 -14.77 -24.69
N THR A 425 6.86 -14.53 -25.96
CA THR A 425 8.14 -14.96 -26.55
C THR A 425 8.99 -13.79 -27.04
N GLN A 426 8.38 -12.63 -27.35
CA GLN A 426 9.11 -11.43 -27.78
C GLN A 426 8.46 -10.16 -27.23
N TRP A 427 9.28 -9.12 -27.13
CA TRP A 427 8.94 -7.76 -26.76
C TRP A 427 9.68 -6.80 -27.70
N ASP A 428 9.20 -5.56 -27.80
CA ASP A 428 9.91 -4.51 -28.55
C ASP A 428 11.10 -3.97 -27.74
N PRO A 429 12.36 -4.21 -28.16
CA PRO A 429 13.53 -3.70 -27.44
C PRO A 429 13.57 -2.16 -27.41
N ALA A 430 13.01 -1.49 -28.43
CA ALA A 430 13.04 -0.04 -28.54
C ALA A 430 12.21 0.63 -27.43
N ALA A 431 11.09 0.03 -27.02
CA ALA A 431 10.27 0.51 -25.91
C ALA A 431 11.03 0.47 -24.56
N TYR A 432 11.89 -0.54 -24.37
CA TYR A 432 12.61 -0.76 -23.12
C TYR A 432 13.94 -0.01 -23.03
N LYS A 433 14.64 0.17 -24.16
CA LYS A 433 16.00 0.74 -24.21
C LYS A 433 16.20 2.07 -23.47
N PRO A 434 15.24 3.03 -23.47
CA PRO A 434 15.37 4.26 -22.68
C PRO A 434 15.46 4.02 -21.16
N TYR A 435 14.90 2.90 -20.69
CA TYR A 435 14.75 2.57 -19.27
C TYR A 435 15.61 1.38 -18.85
N ALA A 436 16.10 0.58 -19.79
CA ALA A 436 17.00 -0.54 -19.58
C ALA A 436 18.10 -0.48 -20.65
N PRO A 437 19.19 0.27 -20.40
CA PRO A 437 20.19 0.59 -21.42
C PRO A 437 20.92 -0.65 -21.97
N ASP A 438 20.93 -1.74 -21.20
CA ASP A 438 21.55 -3.02 -21.59
C ASP A 438 20.69 -3.82 -22.61
N VAL A 439 19.50 -3.32 -22.98
CA VAL A 439 18.60 -3.99 -23.92
C VAL A 439 18.98 -3.68 -25.36
N ASN A 440 19.38 -4.72 -26.11
CA ASN A 440 19.68 -4.63 -27.55
C ASN A 440 18.88 -5.63 -28.39
N SER A 441 18.23 -6.59 -27.75
CA SER A 441 17.48 -7.66 -28.39
C SER A 441 16.23 -8.05 -27.59
N PRO A 442 15.25 -8.75 -28.19
CA PRO A 442 14.09 -9.26 -27.45
C PRO A 442 14.47 -10.20 -26.31
N THR A 443 15.56 -10.97 -26.46
CA THR A 443 16.11 -11.84 -25.41
C THR A 443 16.63 -11.06 -24.21
N ASP A 444 17.17 -9.85 -24.41
CA ASP A 444 17.58 -8.98 -23.31
C ASP A 444 16.38 -8.47 -22.52
N VAL A 445 15.26 -8.17 -23.18
CA VAL A 445 14.02 -7.77 -22.49
C VAL A 445 13.55 -8.90 -21.57
N ALA A 446 13.48 -10.13 -22.07
CA ALA A 446 13.10 -11.29 -21.27
C ALA A 446 14.04 -11.49 -20.07
N ARG A 447 15.35 -11.33 -20.28
CA ARG A 447 16.37 -11.37 -19.21
C ARG A 447 16.11 -10.28 -18.15
N VAL A 448 15.86 -9.05 -18.59
CA VAL A 448 15.55 -7.92 -17.71
C VAL A 448 14.31 -8.18 -16.86
N LEU A 449 13.20 -8.58 -17.50
CA LEU A 449 11.94 -8.89 -16.80
C LEU A 449 12.12 -10.03 -15.79
N ARG A 450 12.89 -11.08 -16.14
CA ARG A 450 13.21 -12.17 -15.22
C ARG A 450 14.00 -11.70 -14.01
N VAL A 451 15.08 -10.93 -14.22
CA VAL A 451 15.91 -10.43 -13.11
C VAL A 451 15.08 -9.53 -12.21
N LEU A 452 14.25 -8.65 -12.76
CA LEU A 452 13.35 -7.82 -11.95
C LEU A 452 12.38 -8.67 -11.12
N GLY A 453 11.75 -9.68 -11.70
CA GLY A 453 10.89 -10.60 -10.96
C GLY A 453 11.60 -11.34 -9.81
N GLN A 454 12.90 -11.59 -9.93
CA GLN A 454 13.72 -12.27 -8.92
C GLN A 454 14.28 -11.32 -7.85
N VAL A 455 14.43 -10.03 -8.19
CA VAL A 455 14.94 -8.99 -7.29
C VAL A 455 13.91 -8.58 -6.23
N TRP A 456 12.62 -8.74 -6.51
CA TRP A 456 11.52 -8.20 -5.70
C TRP A 456 10.97 -9.18 -4.65
N GLY A 457 11.66 -10.29 -4.40
CA GLY A 457 11.20 -11.48 -3.67
C GLY A 457 10.81 -11.35 -2.18
N GLY A 458 10.11 -10.30 -1.77
CA GLY A 458 9.53 -10.14 -0.43
C GLY A 458 8.19 -9.38 -0.44
N TRP A 459 7.25 -9.80 0.41
CA TRP A 459 5.93 -9.17 0.60
C TRP A 459 6.02 -7.69 1.00
N PHE A 460 7.06 -7.31 1.75
CA PHE A 460 7.21 -5.99 2.38
C PHE A 460 7.59 -4.86 1.42
N ALA A 461 8.03 -5.18 0.20
CA ALA A 461 8.63 -4.22 -0.72
C ALA A 461 7.85 -4.09 -2.05
N THR A 462 6.62 -4.59 -2.07
CA THR A 462 5.78 -4.67 -3.28
C THR A 462 5.13 -3.35 -3.67
N THR A 463 5.04 -2.38 -2.77
CA THR A 463 4.27 -1.14 -2.99
C THR A 463 4.87 -0.14 -3.99
N PRO A 464 6.21 0.07 -4.08
CA PRO A 464 6.76 1.07 -4.99
C PRO A 464 6.98 0.54 -6.42
N GLY A 465 7.22 -0.76 -6.57
CA GLY A 465 7.53 -1.36 -7.86
C GLY A 465 6.29 -1.75 -8.69
N VAL A 466 5.16 -2.05 -8.05
CA VAL A 466 3.93 -2.49 -8.76
C VAL A 466 3.52 -1.49 -9.86
N ALA A 467 3.80 -0.20 -9.70
CA ALA A 467 3.55 0.80 -10.74
C ALA A 467 4.39 0.63 -12.03
N ILE A 468 5.63 0.12 -11.93
CA ILE A 468 6.55 -0.05 -13.06
C ILE A 468 6.43 -1.45 -13.67
N ALA A 469 6.13 -2.47 -12.86
CA ALA A 469 5.93 -3.84 -13.34
C ALA A 469 4.52 -4.11 -13.89
N PHE A 470 3.49 -3.37 -13.45
CA PHE A 470 2.10 -3.51 -13.95
C PHE A 470 1.69 -2.42 -14.94
N ALA A 471 2.67 -1.72 -15.50
CA ALA A 471 2.55 -1.10 -16.82
C ALA A 471 2.36 -2.15 -17.96
N ILE A 472 2.31 -3.45 -17.64
CA ILE A 472 2.07 -4.59 -18.54
C ILE A 472 1.05 -5.56 -17.94
#